data_AF-A0A7K6Y5P4-F1
#
_entry.id   AF-A0A7K6Y5P4-F1
#
_cell.length_a   1.000
_cell.length_b   1.000
_cell.length_c   1.000
_cell.angle_alpha   90.00
_cell.angle_beta   90.00
_cell.angle_gamma   90.00
#
_symmetry.space_group_name_H-M   'P 1'
#
loop_
_entity.id
_entity.type
_entity.pdbx_description
1 polymer ?
#
loop_
_entity_poly.entity_id
_entity_poly.type
_entity_poly.pdbx_seq_one_letter_code
_entity_poly.pdbx_strand_id
1 'polypeptide(L)'
;AWHSPGPSAITPSLLTLSLSSRSVNNFLMTGPKAYLIYSSSVAAGAQSGIEECKFQFAWDRWNCPERALQLSSHGGLRSANRETAFVHAISSAGVMYTLTRNCSLGDFDNCGCDDSRNGQLGGQGWLWGGCSDNVGFGEAISKQFVDALETGQDARAAMNLHNNEAGRKAVKGTMKRTCKCHGVSGSCTTQTCWLQLPEFREVGTYLKERYHKALKVDLLQGAGNSAASRGAIAETFSSISKKELVHLEDSPDYCLENKTLGLLGTEGRECLKRGKALSKWEKRSCRRLCGDCGLAVEERRAEMVSSCNCKFHWCCAVRCEQCRKRVTKYFCVRKEKRERSGGGGASRKLKRKL
;
A
#
# COMPACT_ATOMS: atom_id res chain seq x y z
N ALA A 1 42.63 -18.85 -48.29
CA ALA A 1 41.80 -17.78 -48.88
C ALA A 1 40.36 -18.23 -48.85
N TRP A 2 39.36 -17.35 -48.97
CA TRP A 2 37.91 -17.60 -48.74
C TRP A 2 37.53 -17.53 -47.25
N HIS A 3 36.51 -16.81 -46.77
CA HIS A 3 35.80 -15.61 -47.19
C HIS A 3 35.11 -15.15 -45.89
N SER A 4 35.25 -13.88 -45.51
CA SER A 4 34.57 -13.33 -44.33
C SER A 4 33.06 -13.19 -44.58
N PRO A 5 32.19 -13.50 -43.62
CA PRO A 5 30.85 -12.95 -43.60
C PRO A 5 30.81 -11.70 -42.70
N GLY A 6 30.24 -10.62 -43.23
CA GLY A 6 30.03 -9.35 -42.52
C GLY A 6 28.99 -9.44 -41.40
N PRO A 7 28.80 -8.35 -40.63
CA PRO A 7 27.90 -8.33 -39.49
C PRO A 7 26.44 -8.27 -39.95
N SER A 8 25.69 -9.33 -39.65
CA SER A 8 24.24 -9.37 -39.80
C SER A 8 23.61 -8.37 -38.84
N ALA A 9 22.87 -7.41 -39.40
CA ALA A 9 22.02 -6.49 -38.67
C ALA A 9 20.98 -7.27 -37.85
N ILE A 10 21.10 -7.19 -36.52
CA ILE A 10 20.09 -7.68 -35.58
C ILE A 10 19.02 -6.59 -35.48
N THR A 11 17.90 -6.81 -36.17
CA THR A 11 16.65 -6.09 -35.93
C THR A 11 16.22 -6.27 -34.47
N PRO A 12 15.84 -5.21 -33.73
CA PRO A 12 15.32 -5.37 -32.39
C PRO A 12 13.92 -5.99 -32.49
N SER A 13 13.82 -7.26 -32.12
CA SER A 13 12.56 -7.93 -31.85
C SER A 13 11.77 -7.11 -30.84
N LEU A 14 10.58 -6.64 -31.25
CA LEU A 14 9.57 -6.09 -30.35
C LEU A 14 9.24 -7.14 -29.29
N LEU A 15 9.86 -7.03 -28.12
CA LEU A 15 9.34 -7.58 -26.87
C LEU A 15 8.07 -6.80 -26.56
N THR A 16 6.94 -7.36 -26.97
CA THR A 16 5.61 -6.95 -26.56
C THR A 16 5.52 -6.99 -25.03
N LEU A 17 5.61 -5.82 -24.40
CA LEU A 17 5.15 -5.62 -23.02
C LEU A 17 3.64 -5.92 -22.97
N SER A 18 3.28 -7.15 -22.61
CA SER A 18 1.91 -7.50 -22.24
C SER A 18 1.61 -7.10 -20.79
N LEU A 19 1.87 -5.83 -20.44
CA LEU A 19 1.54 -5.26 -19.14
C LEU A 19 0.29 -4.37 -19.26
N SER A 20 -0.79 -4.85 -18.64
CA SER A 20 -1.88 -4.04 -18.06
C SER A 20 -2.59 -3.01 -18.94
N SER A 21 -3.07 -3.39 -20.12
CA SER A 21 -3.95 -2.55 -20.97
C SER A 21 -5.39 -2.34 -20.41
N ARG A 22 -5.67 -2.73 -19.16
CA ARG A 22 -6.98 -2.51 -18.51
C ARG A 22 -7.01 -1.41 -17.45
N SER A 23 -5.86 -0.92 -16.97
CA SER A 23 -5.83 0.12 -15.92
C SER A 23 -5.83 1.54 -16.50
N VAL A 24 -5.19 1.75 -17.65
CA VAL A 24 -5.05 3.08 -18.28
C VAL A 24 -6.32 3.51 -19.02
N ASN A 25 -7.13 2.55 -19.51
CA ASN A 25 -8.30 2.85 -20.34
C ASN A 25 -9.39 3.66 -19.62
N ASN A 26 -9.50 3.58 -18.30
CA ASN A 26 -10.49 4.36 -17.55
C ASN A 26 -10.07 5.82 -17.35
N PHE A 27 -8.76 6.11 -17.35
CA PHE A 27 -8.25 7.49 -17.22
C PHE A 27 -8.33 8.28 -18.53
N LEU A 28 -8.41 7.60 -19.67
CA LEU A 28 -8.37 8.23 -21.00
C LEU A 28 -9.72 8.78 -21.49
N MET A 29 -10.82 8.44 -20.82
CA MET A 29 -12.18 8.71 -21.35
C MET A 29 -12.79 10.05 -20.92
N THR A 30 -12.14 10.87 -20.08
CA THR A 30 -12.73 12.12 -19.56
C THR A 30 -11.78 13.33 -19.47
N GLY A 31 -10.53 13.24 -19.92
CA GLY A 31 -9.51 14.29 -19.71
C GLY A 31 -9.12 15.12 -20.94
N PRO A 32 -8.96 16.46 -20.84
CA PRO A 32 -8.30 17.27 -21.88
C PRO A 32 -6.82 16.87 -22.06
N LYS A 33 -6.15 17.23 -23.17
CA LYS A 33 -4.76 16.81 -23.51
C LYS A 33 -3.72 16.85 -22.36
N ALA A 34 -3.89 17.71 -21.36
CA ALA A 34 -3.08 17.75 -20.13
C ALA A 34 -3.14 16.45 -19.29
N TYR A 35 -4.19 15.65 -19.43
CA TYR A 35 -4.39 14.39 -18.70
C TYR A 35 -3.38 13.30 -19.14
N LEU A 36 -2.90 13.36 -20.38
CA LEU A 36 -1.94 12.36 -20.88
C LEU A 36 -0.57 12.49 -20.23
N ILE A 37 -0.10 13.71 -19.97
CA ILE A 37 1.24 13.98 -19.43
C ILE A 37 1.42 13.33 -18.05
N TYR A 38 0.38 13.38 -17.21
CA TYR A 38 0.44 12.88 -15.84
C TYR A 38 0.00 11.42 -15.69
N SER A 39 -0.62 10.83 -16.71
CA SER A 39 -1.25 9.51 -16.65
C SER A 39 -0.31 8.38 -16.21
N SER A 40 0.93 8.37 -16.71
CA SER A 40 1.95 7.37 -16.34
C SER A 40 2.37 7.51 -14.87
N SER A 41 2.62 8.74 -14.41
CA SER A 41 2.97 9.05 -13.02
C SER A 41 1.80 8.78 -12.06
N VAL A 42 0.56 9.01 -12.49
CA VAL A 42 -0.65 8.65 -11.74
C VAL A 42 -0.75 7.13 -11.58
N ALA A 43 -0.60 6.38 -12.67
CA ALA A 43 -0.64 4.91 -12.62
C ALA A 43 0.48 4.35 -11.73
N ALA A 44 1.70 4.87 -11.85
CA ALA A 44 2.83 4.50 -11.01
C ALA A 44 2.55 4.81 -9.53
N GLY A 45 2.01 5.99 -9.22
CA GLY A 45 1.68 6.37 -7.85
C GLY A 45 0.57 5.54 -7.23
N ALA A 46 -0.46 5.19 -7.99
CA ALA A 46 -1.51 4.27 -7.53
C ALA A 46 -0.92 2.88 -7.23
N GLN A 47 -0.03 2.38 -8.09
CA GLN A 47 0.66 1.11 -7.89
C GLN A 47 1.55 1.12 -6.64
N SER A 48 2.34 2.19 -6.43
CA SER A 48 3.14 2.36 -5.20
C SER A 48 2.25 2.39 -3.95
N GLY A 49 1.06 3.00 -4.04
CA GLY A 49 0.03 2.95 -2.99
C GLY A 49 -0.39 1.52 -2.62
N ILE A 50 -0.65 0.68 -3.62
CA ILE A 50 -1.04 -0.72 -3.40
C ILE A 50 0.12 -1.58 -2.90
N GLU A 51 1.35 -1.33 -3.34
CA GLU A 51 2.54 -2.01 -2.81
C GLU A 51 2.74 -1.70 -1.32
N GLU A 52 2.55 -0.43 -0.93
CA GLU A 52 2.59 -0.05 0.48
C GLU A 52 1.40 -0.63 1.26
N CYS A 53 0.21 -0.74 0.64
CA CYS A 53 -0.92 -1.45 1.24
C CYS A 53 -0.60 -2.92 1.54
N LYS A 54 -0.02 -3.64 0.58
CA LYS A 54 0.45 -5.02 0.77
C LYS A 54 1.49 -5.12 1.88
N PHE A 55 2.40 -4.16 1.95
CA PHE A 55 3.39 -4.09 3.03
C PHE A 55 2.72 -3.93 4.40
N GLN A 56 1.84 -2.94 4.56
CA GLN A 56 1.16 -2.63 5.83
C GLN A 56 0.23 -3.75 6.31
N PHE A 57 -0.27 -4.59 5.39
CA PHE A 57 -1.20 -5.68 5.68
C PHE A 57 -0.59 -7.08 5.49
N ALA A 58 0.72 -7.20 5.28
CA ALA A 58 1.40 -8.47 5.02
C ALA A 58 1.07 -9.57 6.05
N TRP A 59 0.91 -9.16 7.31
CA TRP A 59 0.64 -10.04 8.45
C TRP A 59 -0.77 -9.92 9.03
N ASP A 60 -1.68 -9.20 8.36
CA ASP A 60 -3.11 -9.11 8.69
C ASP A 60 -3.91 -10.20 7.99
N ARG A 61 -5.11 -10.57 8.49
CA ARG A 61 -5.95 -11.61 7.85
C ARG A 61 -6.34 -11.23 6.41
N TRP A 62 -6.66 -9.97 6.21
CA TRP A 62 -6.73 -9.36 4.88
C TRP A 62 -5.37 -8.77 4.52
N ASN A 63 -4.81 -9.13 3.37
CA ASN A 63 -3.42 -8.83 2.98
C ASN A 63 -3.31 -7.92 1.75
N CYS A 64 -4.32 -7.08 1.49
CA CYS A 64 -4.40 -6.24 0.30
C CYS A 64 -4.23 -7.03 -1.03
N PRO A 65 -5.19 -7.91 -1.37
CA PRO A 65 -5.10 -8.75 -2.58
C PRO A 65 -5.08 -7.90 -3.86
N GLU A 66 -4.50 -8.39 -4.96
CA GLU A 66 -4.32 -7.65 -6.23
C GLU A 66 -5.59 -6.96 -6.76
N ARG A 67 -6.76 -7.57 -6.55
CA ARG A 67 -8.05 -6.99 -6.91
C ARG A 67 -8.38 -5.67 -6.19
N ALA A 68 -7.70 -5.35 -5.10
CA ALA A 68 -7.80 -4.06 -4.42
C ALA A 68 -7.29 -2.89 -5.28
N LEU A 69 -6.47 -3.15 -6.32
CA LEU A 69 -6.04 -2.14 -7.29
C LEU A 69 -7.20 -1.65 -8.19
N GLN A 70 -8.31 -2.40 -8.27
CA GLN A 70 -9.45 -2.01 -9.09
C GLN A 70 -10.33 -0.96 -8.40
N LEU A 71 -9.82 0.26 -8.21
CA LEU A 71 -10.59 1.39 -7.68
C LEU A 71 -11.82 1.73 -8.55
N SER A 72 -11.78 1.42 -9.84
CA SER A 72 -12.78 1.88 -10.83
C SER A 72 -13.73 0.79 -11.35
N SER A 73 -13.76 -0.41 -10.77
CA SER A 73 -14.53 -1.53 -11.32
C SER A 73 -15.82 -1.76 -10.56
N HIS A 74 -16.94 -1.72 -11.30
CA HIS A 74 -18.26 -2.21 -10.89
C HIS A 74 -18.28 -3.66 -10.31
N GLY A 75 -17.16 -4.39 -10.31
CA GLY A 75 -16.99 -5.73 -9.72
C GLY A 75 -15.84 -5.91 -8.71
N GLY A 76 -15.09 -4.87 -8.32
CA GLY A 76 -13.83 -5.05 -7.56
C GLY A 76 -13.91 -4.92 -6.03
N LEU A 77 -14.60 -3.89 -5.51
CA LEU A 77 -14.67 -3.64 -4.08
C LEU A 77 -15.93 -2.83 -3.72
N ARG A 78 -17.11 -3.39 -3.96
CA ARG A 78 -18.38 -2.73 -3.57
C ARG A 78 -18.55 -2.59 -2.06
N SER A 79 -17.77 -3.34 -1.28
CA SER A 79 -17.82 -3.29 0.17
C SER A 79 -17.34 -1.94 0.67
N ALA A 80 -18.16 -1.27 1.46
CA ALA A 80 -17.83 0.01 2.08
C ALA A 80 -17.19 -0.21 3.48
N ASN A 81 -16.23 -1.13 3.55
CA ASN A 81 -15.60 -1.54 4.80
C ASN A 81 -14.30 -0.77 5.06
N ARG A 82 -13.71 -1.05 6.23
CA ARG A 82 -12.52 -0.35 6.72
C ARG A 82 -11.28 -0.59 5.85
N GLU A 83 -11.16 -1.76 5.25
CA GLU A 83 -10.05 -2.08 4.34
C GLU A 83 -10.16 -1.27 3.04
N THR A 84 -11.37 -1.14 2.48
CA THR A 84 -11.65 -0.26 1.34
C THR A 84 -11.28 1.19 1.64
N ALA A 85 -11.66 1.70 2.81
CA ALA A 85 -11.32 3.06 3.24
C ALA A 85 -9.81 3.33 3.20
N PHE A 86 -9.00 2.36 3.67
CA PHE A 86 -7.55 2.45 3.60
C PHE A 86 -7.02 2.39 2.16
N VAL A 87 -7.56 1.53 1.30
CA VAL A 87 -7.15 1.40 -0.12
C VAL A 87 -7.34 2.72 -0.87
N HIS A 88 -8.50 3.38 -0.70
CA HIS A 88 -8.76 4.70 -1.29
C HIS A 88 -7.76 5.75 -0.80
N ALA A 89 -7.54 5.80 0.51
CA ALA A 89 -6.60 6.75 1.12
C ALA A 89 -5.15 6.53 0.64
N ILE A 90 -4.63 5.31 0.69
CA ILE A 90 -3.23 5.03 0.32
C ILE A 90 -2.99 5.18 -1.18
N SER A 91 -3.99 4.88 -2.02
CA SER A 91 -3.87 5.05 -3.49
C SER A 91 -3.88 6.54 -3.85
N SER A 92 -4.80 7.33 -3.28
CA SER A 92 -4.84 8.79 -3.46
C SER A 92 -3.57 9.47 -2.94
N ALA A 93 -3.04 8.99 -1.81
CA ALA A 93 -1.76 9.43 -1.26
C ALA A 93 -0.59 9.08 -2.18
N GLY A 94 -0.55 7.86 -2.73
CA GLY A 94 0.50 7.41 -3.64
C GLY A 94 0.56 8.21 -4.94
N VAL A 95 -0.61 8.53 -5.51
CA VAL A 95 -0.72 9.42 -6.69
C VAL A 95 -0.18 10.82 -6.35
N MET A 96 -0.67 11.43 -5.26
CA MET A 96 -0.21 12.76 -4.84
C MET A 96 1.29 12.80 -4.56
N TYR A 97 1.81 11.78 -3.86
CA TYR A 97 3.22 11.65 -3.49
C TYR A 97 4.11 11.59 -4.73
N THR A 98 3.78 10.71 -5.67
CA THR A 98 4.56 10.49 -6.89
C THR A 98 4.57 11.72 -7.78
N LEU A 99 3.41 12.36 -7.97
CA LEU A 99 3.31 13.58 -8.78
C LEU A 99 4.08 14.75 -8.15
N THR A 100 3.99 14.91 -6.83
CA THR A 100 4.77 15.92 -6.11
C THR A 100 6.27 15.66 -6.28
N ARG A 101 6.71 14.41 -6.12
CA ARG A 101 8.12 14.06 -6.23
C ARG A 101 8.67 14.29 -7.62
N ASN A 102 7.96 13.83 -8.66
CA ASN A 102 8.37 14.01 -10.06
C ASN A 102 8.43 15.49 -10.43
N CYS A 103 7.49 16.29 -9.90
CA CYS A 103 7.52 17.74 -10.06
C CYS A 103 8.80 18.38 -9.49
N SER A 104 9.17 18.02 -8.25
CA SER A 104 10.39 18.53 -7.61
C SER A 104 11.69 18.04 -8.26
N LEU A 105 11.64 16.89 -8.95
CA LEU A 105 12.78 16.36 -9.71
C LEU A 105 12.94 17.04 -11.09
N GLY A 106 11.95 17.81 -11.53
CA GLY A 106 11.95 18.45 -12.84
C GLY A 106 11.49 17.52 -13.98
N ASP A 107 10.74 16.46 -13.69
CA ASP A 107 10.20 15.54 -14.70
C ASP A 107 9.04 16.17 -15.51
N PHE A 108 8.50 17.30 -15.05
CA PHE A 108 7.41 18.03 -15.70
C PHE A 108 7.80 19.49 -15.94
N ASP A 109 7.62 19.97 -17.16
CA ASP A 109 7.97 21.36 -17.52
C ASP A 109 7.03 22.41 -16.88
N ASN A 110 5.79 22.02 -16.55
CA ASN A 110 4.74 22.94 -16.11
C ASN A 110 4.66 23.12 -14.59
N CYS A 111 5.59 22.53 -13.84
CA CYS A 111 5.62 22.64 -12.39
C CYS A 111 7.06 22.58 -11.88
N GLY A 112 7.24 22.99 -10.63
CA GLY A 112 8.54 22.92 -9.96
C GLY A 112 8.37 22.96 -8.45
N CYS A 113 9.46 23.28 -7.76
CA CYS A 113 9.51 23.44 -6.32
C CYS A 113 8.55 24.55 -5.84
N ASP A 114 8.13 24.46 -4.58
CA ASP A 114 7.44 25.54 -3.89
C ASP A 114 8.46 26.59 -3.40
N ASP A 115 8.62 27.65 -4.19
CA ASP A 115 9.56 28.74 -3.89
C ASP A 115 8.93 29.87 -3.05
N SER A 116 7.67 29.74 -2.63
CA SER A 116 6.89 30.82 -1.99
C SER A 116 7.52 31.41 -0.73
N ARG A 117 8.35 30.64 -0.02
CA ARG A 117 9.04 31.06 1.20
C ARG A 117 10.54 31.26 1.04
N ASN A 118 11.10 30.97 -0.13
CA ASN A 118 12.55 31.01 -0.32
C ASN A 118 13.11 32.41 0.00
N GLY A 119 14.23 32.44 0.74
CA GLY A 119 14.86 33.66 1.23
C GLY A 119 14.28 34.23 2.54
N GLN A 120 13.13 33.75 3.01
CA GLN A 120 12.53 34.21 4.27
C GLN A 120 13.23 33.58 5.48
N LEU A 121 13.29 34.32 6.60
CA LEU A 121 13.76 33.78 7.88
C LEU A 121 12.77 32.74 8.41
N GLY A 122 13.24 31.51 8.63
CA GLY A 122 12.42 30.42 9.18
C GLY A 122 12.43 30.35 10.71
N GLY A 123 13.36 31.04 11.33
CA GLY A 123 13.58 31.10 12.78
C GLY A 123 14.99 31.55 13.08
N GLN A 124 15.41 31.45 14.35
CA GLN A 124 16.76 31.83 14.74
C GLN A 124 17.81 30.91 14.08
N GLY A 125 18.74 31.50 13.33
CA GLY A 125 19.87 30.78 12.72
C GLY A 125 19.55 29.95 11.48
N TRP A 126 18.36 30.12 10.85
CA TRP A 126 18.06 29.43 9.60
C TRP A 126 17.11 30.18 8.67
N LEU A 127 17.27 29.91 7.37
CA LEU A 127 16.50 30.51 6.28
C LEU A 127 15.82 29.45 5.43
N TRP A 128 14.67 29.80 4.85
CA TRP A 128 14.01 29.00 3.83
C TRP A 128 14.78 29.06 2.51
N GLY A 129 14.99 27.92 1.88
CA GLY A 129 15.66 27.84 0.58
C GLY A 129 15.77 26.41 0.10
N GLY A 130 16.40 26.19 -1.05
CA GLY A 130 16.42 24.88 -1.70
C GLY A 130 15.10 24.59 -2.42
N CYS A 131 14.82 23.31 -2.67
CA CYS A 131 13.59 22.88 -3.33
C CYS A 131 12.61 22.33 -2.30
N SER A 132 11.58 23.12 -1.95
CA SER A 132 10.46 22.58 -1.18
C SER A 132 9.52 21.81 -2.08
N ASP A 133 9.09 20.62 -1.67
CA ASP A 133 8.20 19.77 -2.45
C ASP A 133 6.82 20.42 -2.66
N ASN A 134 6.38 20.56 -3.91
CA ASN A 134 5.13 21.23 -4.27
C ASN A 134 3.90 20.32 -4.09
N VAL A 135 3.52 20.09 -2.83
CA VAL A 135 2.35 19.27 -2.47
C VAL A 135 1.01 19.89 -2.91
N GLY A 136 0.97 21.19 -3.22
CA GLY A 136 -0.21 21.83 -3.79
C GLY A 136 -0.52 21.30 -5.19
N PHE A 137 0.50 21.22 -6.03
CA PHE A 137 0.41 20.61 -7.37
C PHE A 137 -0.02 19.14 -7.30
N GLY A 138 0.67 18.33 -6.49
CA GLY A 138 0.34 16.90 -6.38
C GLY A 138 -1.07 16.64 -5.84
N GLU A 139 -1.57 17.45 -4.90
CA GLU A 139 -2.94 17.35 -4.39
C GLU A 139 -3.97 17.68 -5.49
N ALA A 140 -3.74 18.74 -6.26
CA ALA A 140 -4.64 19.19 -7.32
C ALA A 140 -4.80 18.13 -8.43
N ILE A 141 -3.68 17.56 -8.90
CA ILE A 141 -3.71 16.52 -9.93
C ILE A 141 -4.26 15.20 -9.37
N SER A 142 -3.86 14.79 -8.16
CA SER A 142 -4.45 13.59 -7.51
C SER A 142 -5.96 13.70 -7.40
N LYS A 143 -6.48 14.86 -7.01
CA LYS A 143 -7.93 15.13 -6.98
C LYS A 143 -8.57 14.98 -8.36
N GLN A 144 -7.98 15.57 -9.41
CA GLN A 144 -8.53 15.49 -10.76
C GLN A 144 -8.59 14.06 -11.33
N PHE A 145 -7.68 13.18 -10.91
CA PHE A 145 -7.60 11.80 -11.41
C PHE A 145 -8.37 10.82 -10.54
N VAL A 146 -8.09 10.80 -9.23
CA VAL A 146 -8.62 9.78 -8.33
C VAL A 146 -10.08 10.06 -7.98
N ASP A 147 -10.45 11.33 -7.75
CA ASP A 147 -11.83 11.66 -7.42
C ASP A 147 -12.75 11.60 -8.65
N ALA A 148 -12.21 11.75 -9.86
CA ALA A 148 -12.98 11.59 -11.11
C ALA A 148 -13.42 10.14 -11.36
N LEU A 149 -12.79 9.16 -10.72
CA LEU A 149 -13.22 7.76 -10.75
C LEU A 149 -14.51 7.53 -9.93
N GLU A 150 -14.80 8.41 -8.97
CA GLU A 150 -15.99 8.36 -8.13
C GLU A 150 -17.18 9.05 -8.81
N THR A 151 -17.80 8.38 -9.78
CA THR A 151 -18.93 8.93 -10.54
C THR A 151 -20.27 8.87 -9.80
N GLY A 152 -20.34 8.11 -8.71
CA GLY A 152 -21.54 7.93 -7.90
C GLY A 152 -21.94 9.18 -7.11
N GLN A 153 -23.22 9.28 -6.75
CA GLN A 153 -23.77 10.30 -5.84
C GLN A 153 -24.37 9.64 -4.58
N ASP A 154 -23.96 8.40 -4.31
CA ASP A 154 -24.41 7.62 -3.16
C ASP A 154 -23.47 7.80 -1.96
N ALA A 155 -23.90 7.30 -0.81
CA ALA A 155 -23.12 7.28 0.42
C ALA A 155 -21.70 6.72 0.24
N ARG A 156 -21.56 5.70 -0.60
CA ARG A 156 -20.27 5.07 -0.89
C ARG A 156 -19.34 6.01 -1.63
N ALA A 157 -19.81 6.71 -2.67
CA ALA A 157 -18.99 7.72 -3.35
C ALA A 157 -18.57 8.83 -2.38
N ALA A 158 -19.46 9.29 -1.49
CA ALA A 158 -19.10 10.28 -0.46
C ALA A 158 -18.01 9.77 0.50
N MET A 159 -18.13 8.52 0.96
CA MET A 159 -17.11 7.84 1.77
C MET A 159 -15.77 7.74 1.03
N ASN A 160 -15.77 7.33 -0.24
CA ASN A 160 -14.57 7.19 -1.06
C ASN A 160 -13.87 8.53 -1.25
N LEU A 161 -14.60 9.59 -1.60
CA LEU A 161 -14.08 10.96 -1.72
C LEU A 161 -13.48 11.48 -0.40
N HIS A 162 -14.14 11.22 0.73
CA HIS A 162 -13.61 11.56 2.06
C HIS A 162 -12.28 10.85 2.34
N ASN A 163 -12.21 9.54 2.08
CA ASN A 163 -11.00 8.76 2.31
C ASN A 163 -9.86 9.12 1.34
N ASN A 164 -10.18 9.43 0.08
CA ASN A 164 -9.20 9.96 -0.88
C ASN A 164 -8.56 11.25 -0.36
N GLU A 165 -9.37 12.15 0.21
CA GLU A 165 -8.91 13.40 0.82
C GLU A 165 -8.07 13.14 2.07
N ALA A 166 -8.47 12.18 2.93
CA ALA A 166 -7.68 11.78 4.08
C ALA A 166 -6.28 11.26 3.69
N GLY A 167 -6.19 10.53 2.58
CA GLY A 167 -4.91 10.15 1.96
C GLY A 167 -4.04 11.34 1.59
N ARG A 168 -4.58 12.32 0.87
CA ARG A 168 -3.86 13.54 0.48
C ARG A 168 -3.43 14.37 1.70
N LYS A 169 -4.30 14.47 2.70
CA LYS A 169 -3.98 15.14 3.97
C LYS A 169 -2.92 14.41 4.78
N ALA A 170 -2.82 13.08 4.69
CA ALA A 170 -1.72 12.33 5.29
C ALA A 170 -0.37 12.69 4.66
N VAL A 171 -0.28 12.80 3.33
CA VAL A 171 0.95 13.25 2.65
C VAL A 171 1.37 14.64 3.14
N LYS A 172 0.44 15.61 3.15
CA LYS A 172 0.73 16.96 3.66
C LYS A 172 1.12 16.98 5.14
N GLY A 173 0.41 16.22 5.95
CA GLY A 173 0.60 16.18 7.40
C GLY A 173 1.88 15.50 7.85
N THR A 174 2.52 14.72 6.98
CA THR A 174 3.77 13.98 7.26
C THR A 174 5.01 14.63 6.64
N MET A 175 4.87 15.77 5.95
CA MET A 175 6.00 16.53 5.44
C MET A 175 6.97 16.92 6.55
N LYS A 176 8.26 16.86 6.25
CA LYS A 176 9.34 17.17 7.20
C LYS A 176 10.15 18.36 6.74
N ARG A 177 10.63 19.15 7.69
CA ARG A 177 11.64 20.17 7.41
C ARG A 177 13.01 19.51 7.36
N THR A 178 13.62 19.51 6.19
CA THR A 178 15.00 19.05 5.98
C THR A 178 15.90 20.27 5.91
N CYS A 179 17.10 20.20 6.51
CA CYS A 179 18.04 21.31 6.56
C CYS A 179 19.43 20.89 6.11
N LYS A 180 20.15 21.82 5.49
CA LYS A 180 21.57 21.72 5.19
C LYS A 180 22.34 22.80 5.94
N CYS A 181 23.41 22.38 6.60
CA CYS A 181 24.28 23.26 7.37
C CYS A 181 25.39 23.84 6.49
N HIS A 182 25.64 25.14 6.64
CA HIS A 182 26.58 25.91 5.81
C HIS A 182 27.57 26.77 6.63
N GLY A 183 27.67 26.54 7.94
CA GLY A 183 28.62 27.23 8.81
C GLY A 183 30.07 26.81 8.59
N VAL A 184 31.01 27.56 9.18
CA VAL A 184 32.45 27.30 9.11
C VAL A 184 32.73 25.85 9.51
N SER A 185 33.54 25.15 8.70
CA SER A 185 33.89 23.73 8.88
C SER A 185 32.68 22.77 8.92
N GLY A 186 31.57 23.12 8.27
CA GLY A 186 30.35 22.29 8.24
C GLY A 186 29.46 22.42 9.48
N SER A 187 29.67 23.45 10.30
CA SER A 187 28.81 23.72 11.46
C SER A 187 27.40 24.18 11.04
N CYS A 188 26.42 24.01 11.94
CA CYS A 188 25.02 24.40 11.72
C CYS A 188 24.69 25.80 12.29
N THR A 189 25.67 26.69 12.40
CA THR A 189 25.46 28.08 12.87
C THR A 189 24.58 28.89 11.92
N THR A 190 24.68 28.59 10.63
CA THR A 190 23.71 28.97 9.60
C THR A 190 23.29 27.71 8.84
N GLN A 191 22.00 27.58 8.58
CA GLN A 191 21.45 26.46 7.83
C GLN A 191 20.30 26.93 6.92
N THR A 192 20.15 26.23 5.82
CA THR A 192 19.06 26.44 4.86
C THR A 192 18.14 25.24 4.93
N CYS A 193 16.83 25.47 5.05
CA CYS A 193 15.86 24.38 5.16
C CYS A 193 14.75 24.50 4.11
N TRP A 194 14.22 23.34 3.71
CA TRP A 194 13.06 23.18 2.83
C TRP A 194 12.08 22.18 3.43
N LEU A 195 10.84 22.18 2.93
CA LEU A 195 9.89 21.10 3.22
C LEU A 195 10.08 19.97 2.23
N GLN A 196 10.20 18.76 2.73
CA GLN A 196 10.39 17.56 1.93
C GLN A 196 9.35 16.50 2.31
N LEU A 197 8.90 15.76 1.31
CA LEU A 197 8.15 14.53 1.49
C LEU A 197 8.97 13.53 2.31
N PRO A 198 8.35 12.82 3.27
CA PRO A 198 9.02 11.72 3.95
C PRO A 198 9.18 10.52 3.02
N GLU A 199 9.80 9.44 3.49
CA GLU A 199 9.67 8.14 2.83
C GLU A 199 8.20 7.73 2.78
N PHE A 200 7.73 7.16 1.66
CA PHE A 200 6.31 6.81 1.51
C PHE A 200 5.83 5.78 2.56
N ARG A 201 6.76 4.97 3.09
CA ARG A 201 6.54 4.08 4.25
C ARG A 201 5.98 4.81 5.48
N GLU A 202 6.40 6.05 5.72
CA GLU A 202 5.91 6.83 6.85
C GLU A 202 4.46 7.27 6.64
N VAL A 203 4.09 7.61 5.40
CA VAL A 203 2.70 7.90 5.01
C VAL A 203 1.84 6.65 5.18
N GLY A 204 2.31 5.49 4.73
CA GLY A 204 1.63 4.21 4.90
C GLY A 204 1.42 3.85 6.37
N THR A 205 2.44 4.07 7.21
CA THR A 205 2.37 3.83 8.65
C THR A 205 1.37 4.78 9.32
N TYR A 206 1.40 6.07 8.97
CA TYR A 206 0.45 7.06 9.46
C TYR A 206 -1.00 6.67 9.10
N LEU A 207 -1.25 6.30 7.85
CA LEU A 207 -2.57 5.86 7.40
C LEU A 207 -2.99 4.55 8.08
N LYS A 208 -2.05 3.66 8.41
CA LYS A 208 -2.35 2.41 9.11
C LYS A 208 -2.83 2.67 10.54
N GLU A 209 -2.28 3.67 11.21
CA GLU A 209 -2.79 4.14 12.50
C GLU A 209 -4.21 4.70 12.40
N ARG A 210 -4.50 5.46 11.33
CA ARG A 210 -5.86 5.96 11.04
C ARG A 210 -6.83 4.83 10.72
N TYR A 211 -6.37 3.81 10.01
CA TYR A 211 -7.15 2.60 9.75
C TYR A 211 -7.59 1.92 11.04
N HIS A 212 -6.72 1.80 12.05
CA HIS A 212 -7.09 1.19 13.32
C HIS A 212 -8.13 1.99 14.12
N LYS A 213 -8.24 3.30 13.87
CA LYS A 213 -9.17 4.23 14.53
C LYS A 213 -10.31 4.70 13.62
N ALA A 214 -10.49 4.04 12.46
CA ALA A 214 -11.46 4.45 11.47
C ALA A 214 -12.89 4.44 12.05
N LEU A 215 -13.68 5.42 11.65
CA LEU A 215 -15.04 5.63 12.16
C LEU A 215 -16.04 4.88 11.30
N LYS A 216 -16.92 4.10 11.92
CA LYS A 216 -18.11 3.57 11.28
C LYS A 216 -19.18 4.67 11.28
N VAL A 217 -19.70 5.01 10.11
CA VAL A 217 -20.77 6.01 9.96
C VAL A 217 -22.04 5.30 9.53
N ASP A 218 -23.04 5.34 10.40
CA ASP A 218 -24.38 4.86 10.10
C ASP A 218 -25.21 6.02 9.53
N LEU A 219 -25.43 6.00 8.23
CA LEU A 219 -26.30 6.97 7.58
C LEU A 219 -27.74 6.53 7.82
N LEU A 220 -28.51 7.33 8.56
CA LEU A 220 -29.94 7.07 8.79
C LEU A 220 -30.61 6.84 7.43
N GLN A 221 -31.23 5.68 7.26
CA GLN A 221 -32.01 5.31 6.08
C GLN A 221 -33.28 6.18 6.00
N GLY A 222 -33.13 7.43 5.57
CA GLY A 222 -34.20 8.29 5.11
C GLY A 222 -34.41 8.04 3.62
N ALA A 223 -35.52 7.39 3.30
CA ALA A 223 -35.91 6.90 1.98
C ALA A 223 -35.61 7.85 0.79
N GLY A 224 -35.06 7.25 -0.27
CA GLY A 224 -35.16 7.77 -1.64
C GLY A 224 -34.00 8.66 -2.11
N ASN A 225 -33.78 8.62 -3.43
CA ASN A 225 -32.83 9.45 -4.19
C ASN A 225 -33.22 10.95 -4.20
N SER A 226 -33.65 11.50 -3.07
CA SER A 226 -34.11 12.88 -2.91
C SER A 226 -32.92 13.80 -2.65
N ALA A 227 -32.97 15.03 -3.16
CA ALA A 227 -31.93 16.04 -2.93
C ALA A 227 -31.66 16.32 -1.43
N ALA A 228 -32.70 16.20 -0.58
CA ALA A 228 -32.59 16.33 0.86
C ALA A 228 -31.72 15.24 1.52
N SER A 229 -31.77 13.99 1.03
CA SER A 229 -30.94 12.89 1.51
C SER A 229 -29.46 13.11 1.16
N ARG A 230 -29.19 13.69 -0.03
CA ARG A 230 -27.83 14.06 -0.45
C ARG A 230 -27.22 15.15 0.42
N GLY A 231 -28.01 16.17 0.79
CA GLY A 231 -27.58 17.23 1.69
C GLY A 231 -27.16 16.71 3.06
N ALA A 232 -27.97 15.84 3.66
CA ALA A 232 -27.67 15.23 4.96
C ALA A 232 -26.42 14.34 4.95
N ILE A 233 -26.20 13.59 3.87
CA ILE A 233 -24.96 12.79 3.69
C ILE A 233 -23.75 13.73 3.63
N ALA A 234 -23.80 14.75 2.78
CA ALA A 234 -22.69 15.70 2.65
C ALA A 234 -22.39 16.44 3.97
N GLU A 235 -23.42 16.84 4.71
CA GLU A 235 -23.29 17.47 6.02
C GLU A 235 -22.62 16.53 7.03
N THR A 236 -23.07 15.27 7.09
CA THR A 236 -22.48 14.25 7.97
C THR A 236 -20.98 14.11 7.72
N PHE A 237 -20.56 13.92 6.46
CA PHE A 237 -19.14 13.80 6.12
C PHE A 237 -18.36 15.11 6.34
N SER A 238 -18.99 16.27 6.17
CA SER A 238 -18.34 17.56 6.42
C SER A 238 -18.01 17.80 7.90
N SER A 239 -18.79 17.21 8.81
CA SER A 239 -18.55 17.27 10.26
C SER A 239 -17.37 16.40 10.71
N ILE A 240 -16.96 15.43 9.88
CA ILE A 240 -15.88 14.51 10.19
C ILE A 240 -14.55 15.14 9.77
N SER A 241 -13.56 15.04 10.65
CA SER A 241 -12.20 15.48 10.33
C SER A 241 -11.68 14.79 9.06
N LYS A 242 -11.22 15.59 8.10
CA LYS A 242 -10.57 15.12 6.86
C LYS A 242 -9.26 14.37 7.09
N LYS A 243 -8.83 14.15 8.34
CA LYS A 243 -7.65 13.34 8.70
C LYS A 243 -8.01 11.93 9.16
N GLU A 244 -9.29 11.65 9.39
CA GLU A 244 -9.76 10.34 9.84
C GLU A 244 -10.32 9.54 8.65
N LEU A 245 -10.19 8.22 8.71
CA LEU A 245 -10.81 7.31 7.75
C LEU A 245 -12.22 6.94 8.20
N VAL A 246 -13.11 6.75 7.22
CA VAL A 246 -14.52 6.43 7.44
C VAL A 246 -14.91 5.18 6.67
N HIS A 247 -15.74 4.33 7.28
CA HIS A 247 -16.38 3.20 6.62
C HIS A 247 -17.87 3.12 6.96
N LEU A 248 -18.66 2.44 6.12
CA LEU A 248 -20.11 2.30 6.28
C LEU A 248 -20.52 0.87 6.70
N GLU A 249 -19.74 -0.13 6.28
CA GLU A 249 -20.03 -1.55 6.49
C GLU A 249 -19.00 -2.17 7.43
N ASP A 250 -19.41 -3.22 8.14
CA ASP A 250 -18.48 -4.04 8.91
C ASP A 250 -17.61 -4.91 8.00
N SER A 251 -16.36 -5.14 8.41
CA SER A 251 -15.46 -6.03 7.69
C SER A 251 -15.91 -7.49 7.81
N PRO A 252 -15.90 -8.28 6.72
CA PRO A 252 -16.25 -9.70 6.78
C PRO A 252 -15.19 -10.52 7.52
N ASP A 253 -15.51 -11.79 7.81
CA ASP A 253 -14.50 -12.72 8.32
C ASP A 253 -13.52 -13.15 7.22
N TYR A 254 -12.30 -12.61 7.31
CA TYR A 254 -11.19 -12.89 6.40
C TYR A 254 -10.50 -14.25 6.62
N CYS A 255 -10.88 -15.01 7.65
CA CYS A 255 -10.35 -16.35 7.86
C CYS A 255 -10.79 -17.33 6.76
N LEU A 256 -12.04 -17.19 6.30
CA LEU A 256 -12.68 -18.12 5.37
C LEU A 256 -12.48 -17.69 3.91
N GLU A 257 -12.32 -18.68 3.04
CA GLU A 257 -12.39 -18.45 1.60
C GLU A 257 -13.83 -18.13 1.21
N ASN A 258 -14.01 -17.07 0.43
CA ASN A 258 -15.28 -16.71 -0.16
C ASN A 258 -15.05 -16.21 -1.58
N LYS A 259 -15.31 -17.07 -2.56
CA LYS A 259 -15.08 -16.78 -3.99
C LYS A 259 -15.95 -15.65 -4.52
N THR A 260 -17.17 -15.47 -4.02
CA THR A 260 -18.08 -14.40 -4.48
C THR A 260 -17.60 -13.03 -4.01
N LEU A 261 -17.09 -12.95 -2.78
CA LEU A 261 -16.45 -11.76 -2.23
C LEU A 261 -14.95 -11.70 -2.58
N GLY A 262 -14.42 -12.65 -3.35
CA GLY A 262 -13.00 -12.84 -3.73
C GLY A 262 -12.01 -13.01 -2.56
N LEU A 263 -12.49 -13.38 -1.37
CA LEU A 263 -11.65 -13.64 -0.20
C LEU A 263 -10.96 -15.00 -0.37
N LEU A 264 -9.64 -15.05 -0.21
CA LEU A 264 -8.86 -16.29 -0.36
C LEU A 264 -8.77 -17.10 0.94
N GLY A 265 -9.19 -16.52 2.08
CA GLY A 265 -8.95 -17.10 3.41
C GLY A 265 -7.50 -16.98 3.87
N THR A 266 -7.20 -17.55 5.05
CA THR A 266 -5.85 -17.52 5.63
C THR A 266 -5.06 -18.82 5.48
N GLU A 267 -5.66 -19.86 4.91
CA GLU A 267 -5.00 -21.12 4.62
C GLU A 267 -3.82 -20.94 3.65
N GLY A 268 -2.71 -21.64 3.89
CA GLY A 268 -1.50 -21.56 3.09
C GLY A 268 -0.64 -20.32 3.31
N ARG A 269 -1.07 -19.37 4.15
CA ARG A 269 -0.32 -18.13 4.39
C ARG A 269 0.88 -18.32 5.30
N GLU A 270 1.98 -17.65 4.96
CA GLU A 270 3.16 -17.56 5.82
C GLU A 270 2.84 -16.73 7.07
N CYS A 271 3.42 -17.10 8.21
CA CYS A 271 3.32 -16.38 9.46
C CYS A 271 4.67 -16.37 10.20
N LEU A 272 4.80 -15.46 11.15
CA LEU A 272 6.02 -15.25 11.94
C LEU A 272 5.81 -15.62 13.40
N LYS A 273 6.72 -16.47 13.93
CA LYS A 273 6.72 -16.92 15.33
C LYS A 273 8.01 -16.57 16.08
N ARG A 274 9.15 -16.62 15.40
CA ARG A 274 10.49 -16.45 15.98
C ARG A 274 11.28 -15.40 15.19
N GLY A 275 11.96 -14.49 15.89
CA GLY A 275 12.84 -13.49 15.29
C GLY A 275 13.16 -12.36 16.28
N LYS A 276 14.43 -11.97 16.36
CA LYS A 276 14.89 -10.90 17.27
C LYS A 276 14.38 -9.52 16.82
N ALA A 277 14.36 -9.27 15.52
CA ALA A 277 13.95 -7.99 14.92
C ALA A 277 12.43 -7.85 14.67
N LEU A 278 11.61 -8.79 15.15
CA LEU A 278 10.16 -8.76 14.90
C LEU A 278 9.41 -7.93 15.95
N SER A 279 8.47 -7.12 15.49
CA SER A 279 7.51 -6.40 16.32
C SER A 279 6.59 -7.36 17.09
N LYS A 280 5.94 -6.85 18.15
CA LYS A 280 4.95 -7.62 18.91
C LYS A 280 3.77 -8.08 18.04
N TRP A 281 3.41 -7.28 17.03
CA TRP A 281 2.34 -7.59 16.09
C TRP A 281 2.70 -8.75 15.16
N GLU A 282 3.93 -8.75 14.65
CA GLU A 282 4.46 -9.80 13.77
C GLU A 282 4.66 -11.12 14.51
N LYS A 283 5.19 -11.09 15.74
CA LYS A 283 5.36 -12.30 16.58
C LYS A 283 4.04 -13.02 16.88
N ARG A 284 2.92 -12.30 16.85
CA ARG A 284 1.56 -12.85 17.08
C ARG A 284 0.85 -13.24 15.78
N SER A 285 1.47 -13.05 14.61
CA SER A 285 0.84 -13.33 13.32
C SER A 285 0.39 -14.79 13.19
N CYS A 286 1.19 -15.78 13.60
CA CYS A 286 0.76 -17.19 13.54
C CYS A 286 -0.48 -17.50 14.39
N ARG A 287 -0.62 -16.82 15.55
CA ARG A 287 -1.84 -16.95 16.36
C ARG A 287 -3.03 -16.32 15.65
N ARG A 288 -2.89 -15.10 15.13
CA ARG A 288 -3.97 -14.34 14.49
C ARG A 288 -4.43 -14.89 13.14
N LEU A 289 -3.49 -15.35 12.33
CA LEU A 289 -3.71 -15.85 10.97
C LEU A 289 -4.15 -17.31 10.97
N CYS A 290 -3.51 -18.14 11.80
CA CYS A 290 -3.79 -19.57 11.83
C CYS A 290 -4.70 -19.92 13.02
N GLY A 291 -4.21 -19.71 14.25
CA GLY A 291 -4.86 -20.20 15.47
C GLY A 291 -6.29 -19.68 15.67
N ASP A 292 -6.47 -18.36 15.65
CA ASP A 292 -7.76 -17.70 15.82
C ASP A 292 -8.73 -17.98 14.65
N CYS A 293 -8.20 -18.43 13.50
CA CYS A 293 -8.98 -18.90 12.35
C CYS A 293 -9.23 -20.42 12.37
N GLY A 294 -8.87 -21.12 13.46
CA GLY A 294 -9.05 -22.57 13.60
C GLY A 294 -8.04 -23.44 12.86
N LEU A 295 -7.04 -22.85 12.20
CA LEU A 295 -5.97 -23.52 11.46
C LEU A 295 -4.81 -23.94 12.39
N ALA A 296 -4.05 -24.95 11.97
CA ALA A 296 -2.79 -25.33 12.59
C ALA A 296 -1.61 -24.56 11.97
N VAL A 297 -0.50 -24.50 12.70
CA VAL A 297 0.76 -23.92 12.20
C VAL A 297 1.69 -25.07 11.82
N GLU A 298 2.05 -25.15 10.55
CA GLU A 298 3.04 -26.09 10.02
C GLU A 298 4.41 -25.43 9.90
N GLU A 299 5.46 -26.13 10.32
CA GLU A 299 6.85 -25.68 10.16
C GLU A 299 7.45 -26.28 8.88
N ARG A 300 7.95 -25.42 7.97
CA ARG A 300 8.64 -25.84 6.75
C ARG A 300 10.07 -25.30 6.76
N ARG A 301 11.05 -26.18 6.55
CA ARG A 301 12.45 -25.79 6.34
C ARG A 301 12.62 -25.37 4.89
N ALA A 302 13.01 -24.12 4.66
CA ALA A 302 13.31 -23.59 3.34
C ALA A 302 14.80 -23.24 3.23
N GLU A 303 15.38 -23.42 2.06
CA GLU A 303 16.70 -22.89 1.75
C GLU A 303 16.54 -21.48 1.18
N MET A 304 17.13 -20.48 1.82
CA MET A 304 17.13 -19.10 1.39
C MET A 304 18.52 -18.75 0.87
N VAL A 305 18.58 -18.27 -0.37
CA VAL A 305 19.80 -17.72 -0.95
C VAL A 305 19.84 -16.24 -0.64
N SER A 306 20.93 -15.77 -0.03
CA SER A 306 21.14 -14.35 0.27
C SER A 306 22.55 -13.94 -0.09
N SER A 307 22.72 -12.72 -0.61
CA SER A 307 24.03 -12.11 -0.80
C SER A 307 24.77 -11.99 0.53
N CYS A 308 26.02 -12.43 0.56
CA CYS A 308 26.88 -12.45 1.74
C CYS A 308 28.32 -12.10 1.33
N ASN A 309 29.19 -11.89 2.33
CA ASN A 309 30.62 -11.64 2.13
C ASN A 309 30.90 -10.54 1.09
N CYS A 310 30.06 -9.50 1.07
CA CYS A 310 30.15 -8.43 0.11
C CYS A 310 31.42 -7.61 0.32
N LYS A 311 32.24 -7.49 -0.74
CA LYS A 311 33.46 -6.69 -0.76
C LYS A 311 33.30 -5.54 -1.74
N PHE A 312 33.63 -4.34 -1.27
CA PHE A 312 33.71 -3.17 -2.13
C PHE A 312 35.04 -3.19 -2.88
N HIS A 313 34.98 -3.13 -4.21
CA HIS A 313 36.13 -2.96 -5.07
C HIS A 313 36.25 -1.48 -5.41
N TRP A 314 37.41 -0.89 -5.11
CA TRP A 314 37.72 0.51 -5.37
C TRP A 314 37.86 0.78 -6.87
N CYS A 315 36.69 0.86 -7.51
CA CYS A 315 36.35 1.25 -8.88
C CYS A 315 34.81 1.31 -9.03
N CYS A 316 34.08 1.40 -7.91
CA CYS A 316 32.62 1.55 -7.79
C CYS A 316 31.77 0.26 -7.86
N ALA A 317 32.33 -0.91 -7.58
CA ALA A 317 31.59 -2.18 -7.62
C ALA A 317 31.58 -2.91 -6.28
N VAL A 318 30.40 -3.34 -5.82
CA VAL A 318 30.26 -4.30 -4.72
C VAL A 318 30.12 -5.70 -5.31
N ARG A 319 31.03 -6.61 -4.95
CA ARG A 319 30.92 -8.03 -5.32
C ARG A 319 30.55 -8.84 -4.10
N CYS A 320 29.48 -9.62 -4.19
CA CYS A 320 28.99 -10.48 -3.12
C CYS A 320 28.99 -11.94 -3.56
N GLU A 321 29.15 -12.84 -2.61
CA GLU A 321 28.95 -14.27 -2.79
C GLU A 321 27.47 -14.62 -2.55
N GLN A 322 27.00 -15.74 -3.11
CA GLN A 322 25.67 -16.28 -2.81
C GLN A 322 25.77 -17.31 -1.68
N CYS A 323 25.32 -16.95 -0.48
CA CYS A 323 25.24 -17.88 0.63
C CYS A 323 23.86 -18.53 0.68
N ARG A 324 23.84 -19.85 0.86
CA ARG A 324 22.63 -20.62 1.17
C ARG A 324 22.48 -20.74 2.67
N LYS A 325 21.31 -20.37 3.20
CA LYS A 325 20.97 -20.49 4.62
C LYS A 325 19.68 -21.27 4.76
N ARG A 326 19.68 -22.27 5.65
CA ARG A 326 18.45 -22.98 6.02
C ARG A 326 17.65 -22.12 6.99
N VAL A 327 16.46 -21.70 6.58
CA VAL A 327 15.55 -20.90 7.38
C VAL A 327 14.28 -21.70 7.68
N THR A 328 13.75 -21.52 8.88
CA THR A 328 12.47 -22.11 9.26
C THR A 328 11.36 -21.11 8.96
N LYS A 329 10.40 -21.52 8.13
CA LYS A 329 9.18 -20.77 7.83
C LYS A 329 7.96 -21.45 8.45
N TYR A 330 6.93 -20.68 8.73
CA TYR A 330 5.69 -21.19 9.32
C TYR A 330 4.51 -20.87 8.41
N PHE A 331 3.62 -21.84 8.22
CA PHE A 331 2.46 -21.70 7.34
C PHE A 331 1.17 -22.13 8.04
N CYS A 332 0.06 -21.48 7.72
CA CYS A 332 -1.26 -21.91 8.18
C CYS A 332 -1.76 -23.10 7.36
N VAL A 333 -2.18 -24.18 8.02
CA VAL A 333 -2.71 -25.39 7.36
C VAL A 333 -3.99 -25.86 8.04
N ARG A 334 -4.85 -26.58 7.32
CA ARG A 334 -6.01 -27.23 7.94
C ARG A 334 -5.55 -28.22 9.01
N LYS A 335 -6.30 -28.29 10.11
CA LYS A 335 -6.12 -29.35 11.09
C LYS A 335 -6.55 -30.66 10.41
N GLU A 336 -5.62 -31.58 10.23
CA GLU A 336 -6.00 -32.95 9.89
C GLU A 336 -6.91 -33.48 11.00
N LYS A 337 -8.15 -33.84 10.64
CA LYS A 337 -8.95 -34.68 11.52
C LYS A 337 -8.18 -35.99 11.61
N ARG A 338 -7.57 -36.27 12.75
CA ARG A 338 -7.24 -37.65 13.11
C ARG A 338 -8.56 -38.41 13.13
N GLU A 339 -8.91 -39.06 12.03
CA GLU A 339 -9.85 -40.16 12.07
C GLU A 339 -9.27 -41.16 13.06
N ARG A 340 -9.92 -41.29 14.22
CA ARG A 340 -9.79 -42.48 15.06
C ARG A 340 -10.40 -43.63 14.24
N SER A 341 -9.63 -44.17 13.30
CA SER A 341 -9.89 -45.49 12.74
C SER A 341 -9.72 -46.49 13.88
N GLY A 342 -10.85 -46.92 14.44
CA GLY A 342 -10.91 -48.05 15.35
C GLY A 342 -10.37 -49.32 14.67
N GLY A 343 -9.62 -50.12 15.41
CA GLY A 343 -9.09 -51.39 14.93
C GLY A 343 -8.01 -51.95 15.84
N GLY A 344 -8.38 -52.40 17.04
CA GLY A 344 -7.47 -53.10 17.95
C GLY A 344 -8.26 -53.86 19.00
N GLY A 345 -8.59 -55.12 18.70
CA GLY A 345 -9.46 -55.96 19.50
C GLY A 345 -8.96 -56.17 20.93
N ALA A 346 -9.84 -55.90 21.91
CA ALA A 346 -9.66 -56.33 23.28
C ALA A 346 -10.15 -57.78 23.41
N SER A 347 -9.19 -58.70 23.51
CA SER A 347 -9.40 -60.12 23.81
C SER A 347 -10.11 -60.30 25.16
N ARG A 348 -11.32 -60.86 25.16
CA ARG A 348 -12.05 -61.27 26.37
C ARG A 348 -11.33 -62.46 27.02
N LYS A 349 -10.58 -62.22 28.10
CA LYS A 349 -10.14 -63.30 29.01
C LYS A 349 -11.34 -63.78 29.83
N LEU A 350 -11.85 -64.96 29.48
CA LEU A 350 -12.78 -65.74 30.28
C LEU A 350 -12.01 -66.29 31.51
N LYS A 351 -12.23 -65.73 32.70
CA LYS A 351 -11.79 -66.34 33.96
C LYS A 351 -12.77 -67.46 34.32
N ARG A 352 -12.36 -68.72 34.11
CA ARG A 352 -12.93 -69.87 34.82
C ARG A 352 -12.45 -69.82 36.27
N LYS A 353 -13.37 -69.64 37.22
CA LYS A 353 -13.16 -70.00 38.63
C LYS A 353 -13.46 -71.49 38.76
N LEU A 354 -12.51 -72.23 39.31
CA LEU A 354 -12.69 -73.49 40.02
C LEU A 354 -12.23 -73.23 41.45
#